data_AF-A0A350CR96-F1
#
_entry.id   AF-A0A350CR96-F1
#
_cell.length_a   1.000
_cell.length_b   1.000
_cell.length_c   1.000
_cell.angle_alpha   90.00
_cell.angle_beta   90.00
_cell.angle_gamma   90.00
#
_symmetry.space_group_name_H-M   'P 1'
#
loop_
_entity.id
_entity.type
_entity.pdbx_description
1 polymer ?
#
loop_
_entity_poly.entity_id
_entity_poly.type
_entity_poly.pdbx_seq_one_letter_code
_entity_poly.pdbx_strand_id
1 'polypeptide(L)' 'MRNAREYNFDGLVGPSHNYAGLSFGNVASFSNVRSASNPRQAALQGLAKMRAL' A
#
# COMPACT_ATOMS: atom_id res chain seq x y z
N MET A 1 8.58 36.06 0.59
CA MET A 1 8.33 34.78 1.29
C MET A 1 8.22 33.68 0.25
N ARG A 2 8.95 32.57 0.39
CA ARG A 2 8.74 31.39 -0.46
C ARG A 2 7.55 30.61 0.10
N ASN A 3 6.52 30.40 -0.71
CA ASN A 3 5.38 29.56 -0.34
C ASN A 3 5.79 28.09 -0.53
N ALA A 4 5.90 27.34 0.57
CA ALA A 4 6.03 25.90 0.52
C ALA A 4 4.65 25.26 0.30
N ARG A 5 4.62 24.10 -0.35
CA ARG A 5 3.43 23.26 -0.52
C ARG A 5 3.77 21.85 -0.08
N GLU A 6 2.83 21.22 0.61
CA GLU A 6 2.90 19.79 0.88
C GLU A 6 2.55 19.02 -0.40
N TYR A 7 3.29 17.94 -0.66
CA TYR A 7 3.05 17.07 -1.80
C TYR A 7 2.92 15.64 -1.28
N ASN A 8 1.91 14.93 -1.77
CA ASN A 8 1.75 13.51 -1.50
C ASN A 8 2.66 12.71 -2.44
N PHE A 9 3.56 11.93 -1.86
CA PHE A 9 4.38 10.97 -2.57
C PHE A 9 3.96 9.57 -2.15
N ASP A 10 3.28 8.87 -3.04
CA ASP A 10 2.70 7.57 -2.78
C ASP A 10 3.60 6.44 -3.27
N GLY A 11 3.67 5.34 -2.51
CA GLY A 11 4.34 4.12 -2.93
C GLY A 11 3.50 3.33 -3.94
N LEU A 12 4.11 2.94 -5.07
CA LEU A 12 3.50 2.00 -6.00
C LEU A 12 3.67 0.56 -5.49
N VAL A 13 2.56 -0.16 -5.30
CA VAL A 13 2.58 -1.55 -4.84
C VAL A 13 3.30 -2.44 -5.85
N GLY A 14 4.31 -3.18 -5.40
CA GLY A 14 5.12 -4.06 -6.24
C GLY A 14 4.47 -5.41 -6.56
N PRO A 15 4.97 -6.14 -7.57
CA PRO A 15 4.41 -7.41 -8.02
C PRO A 15 4.52 -8.54 -6.99
N SER A 16 5.43 -8.42 -6.00
CA SER A 16 5.62 -9.39 -4.93
C SER A 16 4.69 -9.16 -3.73
N HIS A 17 3.70 -8.27 -3.82
CA HIS A 17 2.75 -8.02 -2.73
C HIS A 17 2.07 -9.31 -2.24
N ASN A 18 2.17 -9.59 -0.94
CA ASN A 18 1.68 -10.81 -0.32
C ASN A 18 1.36 -10.61 1.17
N TYR A 19 0.74 -11.61 1.78
CA TYR A 19 0.41 -11.63 3.21
C TYR A 19 1.23 -12.69 3.96
N ALA A 20 2.51 -12.42 4.20
CA ALA A 20 3.42 -13.35 4.87
C ALA A 20 3.40 -13.31 6.42
N GLY A 21 2.70 -12.36 7.04
CA GLY A 21 2.58 -12.31 8.50
C GLY A 21 3.87 -11.92 9.23
N LEU A 22 4.79 -11.22 8.57
CA LEU A 22 6.16 -10.99 9.06
C LEU A 22 6.28 -9.87 10.13
N SER A 23 5.25 -9.04 10.28
CA SER A 23 5.29 -7.88 11.18
C SER A 23 4.71 -8.23 12.55
N PHE A 24 5.57 -8.53 13.52
CA PHE A 24 5.16 -8.79 14.91
C PHE A 24 4.44 -7.57 15.51
N GLY A 25 3.34 -7.80 16.23
CA GLY A 25 2.47 -6.75 16.75
C GLY A 25 1.46 -6.15 15.74
N ASN A 26 1.61 -6.41 14.44
CA ASN A 26 0.64 -5.93 13.44
C ASN A 26 -0.52 -6.92 13.27
N VAL A 27 -1.66 -6.62 13.90
CA VAL A 27 -2.87 -7.45 13.87
C VAL A 27 -3.35 -7.74 12.44
N ALA A 28 -3.28 -6.77 11.53
CA ALA A 28 -3.70 -6.97 10.14
C ALA A 28 -2.75 -7.93 9.38
N SER A 29 -1.45 -7.82 9.61
CA SER A 29 -0.44 -8.73 9.04
C SER A 29 -0.68 -10.18 9.47
N PHE A 30 -0.95 -10.41 10.76
CA PHE A 30 -1.23 -11.75 11.28
C PHE A 30 -2.59 -12.29 10.83
N SER A 31 -3.64 -11.46 10.91
CA SER A 31 -5.01 -11.92 10.61
C SER A 31 -5.19 -12.33 9.15
N ASN A 32 -4.37 -11.79 8.23
CA ASN A 32 -4.42 -12.11 6.81
C ASN A 32 -3.33 -13.08 6.35
N VAL A 33 -2.52 -13.63 7.27
CA VAL A 33 -1.38 -14.50 6.93
C VAL A 33 -1.81 -15.66 6.02
N ARG A 34 -1.02 -15.93 4.97
CA ARG A 34 -1.29 -16.97 3.94
C ARG A 34 -2.56 -16.78 3.11
N SER A 35 -3.29 -15.69 3.27
CA SER A 35 -4.39 -15.37 2.36
C SER A 35 -3.86 -15.08 0.96
N ALA A 36 -4.66 -15.37 -0.07
CA ALA A 36 -4.31 -15.03 -1.44
C ALA A 36 -4.24 -13.51 -1.61
N SER A 37 -3.13 -13.01 -2.17
CA SER A 37 -3.00 -11.60 -2.54
C SER A 37 -3.35 -11.38 -4.01
N ASN A 38 -3.68 -10.13 -4.35
CA ASN A 38 -3.87 -9.68 -5.74
C ASN A 38 -2.99 -8.44 -5.99
N PRO A 39 -1.70 -8.62 -6.36
CA PRO A 39 -0.76 -7.50 -6.53
C PRO A 39 -1.23 -6.46 -7.54
N ARG A 40 -1.85 -6.91 -8.65
CA ARG A 40 -2.38 -6.01 -9.68
C ARG A 40 -3.51 -5.14 -9.13
N GLN A 41 -4.45 -5.73 -8.41
CA GLN A 41 -5.55 -4.98 -7.81
C GLN A 41 -5.05 -4.01 -6.73
N ALA A 42 -4.08 -4.41 -5.91
CA ALA A 42 -3.49 -3.53 -4.89
C ALA A 42 -2.79 -2.31 -5.54
N ALA A 43 -2.08 -2.51 -6.65
CA ALA A 43 -1.50 -1.39 -7.42
C ALA A 43 -2.58 -0.48 -8.01
N LEU A 44 -3.65 -1.04 -8.59
CA LEU A 44 -4.76 -0.26 -9.15
C LEU A 44 -5.50 0.56 -8.08
N GLN A 45 -5.67 0.02 -6.87
CA GLN A 45 -6.23 0.76 -5.73
C GLN A 45 -5.34 1.96 -5.34
N GLY A 46 -4.01 1.76 -5.29
CA GLY A 46 -3.06 2.84 -5.05
C GLY A 46 -3.12 3.93 -6.11
N LEU A 47 -3.12 3.56 -7.39
CA LEU A 47 -3.25 4.49 -8.52
C LEU A 47 -4.57 5.26 -8.51
N ALA A 48 -5.68 4.60 -8.15
CA ALA A 48 -6.97 5.26 -8.02
C ALA A 48 -6.94 6.34 -6.94
N LYS A 49 -6.30 6.08 -5.79
CA LYS A 49 -6.11 7.06 -4.72
C LYS A 49 -5.25 8.24 -5.17
N MET A 50 -4.10 7.99 -5.80
CA MET A 50 -3.19 9.05 -6.31
C MET A 50 -3.87 9.96 -7.33
N ARG A 51 -4.83 9.44 -8.11
CA ARG A 51 -5.58 10.23 -9.09
C ARG A 51 -6.67 11.11 -8.47
N ALA A 52 -7.13 10.77 -7.27
CA ALA A 52 -8.23 11.45 -6.60
C ALA A 52 -7.79 12.58 -5.66
N LEU A 53 -6.49 12.65 -5.34
CA LEU A 53 -5.87 13.60 -4.40
C LEU A 53 -4.94 14.55 -5.15
#